data_AF-K2DGE2-F1
#
_entry.id   AF-K2DGE2-F1
#
_cell.length_a   1.000
_cell.length_b   1.000
_cell.length_c   1.000
_cell.angle_alpha   90.00
_cell.angle_beta   90.00
_cell.angle_gamma   90.00
#
_symmetry.space_group_name_H-M   'P 1'
#
loop_
_entity.id
_entity.type
_entity.pdbx_description
1 polymer ?
#
loop_
_entity_poly.entity_id
_entity_poly.type
_entity_poly.pdbx_seq_one_letter_code
_entity_poly.pdbx_strand_id
1 'polypeptide(L)' 'MLDIFSNFFQDFFFIKVVFLILNGLYLAFLLVVYKQSHAMQNVINDDGASSVVNNLALLNIIIGILLFVTALVIL' A
#
# COMPACT_ATOMS: atom_id res chain seq x y z
N MET A 1 5.71 33.68 -17.83
CA MET A 1 4.74 32.66 -18.30
C MET A 1 5.38 31.28 -18.34
N LEU A 2 6.59 31.14 -18.90
CA LEU A 2 7.38 29.89 -18.84
C LEU A 2 7.73 29.45 -17.41
N ASP A 3 8.08 30.38 -16.51
CA ASP A 3 8.40 30.03 -15.11
C ASP A 3 7.19 29.47 -14.34
N ILE A 4 6.00 30.00 -14.60
CA ILE A 4 4.74 29.50 -14.01
C ILE A 4 4.46 28.08 -14.50
N PHE A 5 4.70 27.83 -15.80
CA PHE A 5 4.53 26.51 -16.40
C PHE A 5 5.55 25.51 -15.81
N SER A 6 6.83 25.90 -15.70
CA SER A 6 7.89 25.08 -15.10
C SER A 6 7.58 24.69 -13.65
N ASN A 7 7.18 25.67 -12.83
CA ASN A 7 6.84 25.43 -11.43
C ASN A 7 5.63 24.48 -11.29
N PHE A 8 4.62 24.64 -12.14
CA PHE A 8 3.48 23.73 -12.18
C PHE A 8 3.90 22.28 -12.49
N PHE A 9 4.74 22.05 -13.49
CA PHE A 9 5.24 20.70 -13.79
C PHE A 9 6.06 20.10 -12.64
N GLN A 10 6.87 20.92 -11.97
CA GLN A 10 7.66 20.51 -10.82
C GLN A 10 6.78 20.11 -9.63
N ASP A 11 5.74 20.90 -9.33
CA ASP A 11 4.79 20.60 -8.25
C ASP A 11 4.02 19.31 -8.54
N PHE A 12 3.56 19.11 -9.78
CA PHE A 12 2.90 17.87 -10.19
C PHE A 12 3.81 16.65 -10.05
N PHE A 13 5.07 16.78 -10.46
CA PHE A 13 6.05 15.70 -10.32
C PHE A 13 6.33 15.38 -8.85
N PHE A 14 6.44 16.41 -7.99
CA PHE A 14 6.65 16.22 -6.56
C PHE A 14 5.48 15.48 -5.89
N ILE A 15 4.24 15.86 -6.21
CA ILE A 15 3.04 15.19 -5.70
C ILE A 15 3.03 13.70 -6.09
N LYS A 16 3.40 13.38 -7.34
CA LYS A 16 3.52 11.99 -7.83
C LYS A 16 4.50 11.18 -6.99
N VAL A 17 5.70 11.72 -6.76
CA VAL A 17 6.74 11.06 -5.94
C VAL A 17 6.24 10.82 -4.51
N VAL A 18 5.64 11.83 -3.87
CA VAL A 18 5.10 11.69 -2.51
C VAL A 18 4.00 10.62 -2.45
N PHE A 19 3.09 10.59 -3.42
CA PHE A 19 2.03 9.59 -3.48
C PHE A 19 2.57 8.16 -3.64
N LEU A 20 3.64 8.01 -4.41
CA LEU A 20 4.31 6.73 -4.62
C LEU A 20 4.99 6.24 -3.34
N ILE A 21 5.67 7.14 -2.61
CA ILE A 21 6.27 6.84 -1.31
C ILE A 21 5.19 6.42 -0.30
N LEU A 22 4.07 7.16 -0.22
CA LEU A 22 2.98 6.84 0.69
C LEU A 22 2.35 5.47 0.38
N ASN A 23 2.14 5.12 -0.89
CA ASN A 23 1.66 3.79 -1.25
C ASN A 23 2.68 2.69 -0.91
N GLY A 24 3.97 2.93 -1.13
CA GLY A 24 5.03 1.99 -0.75
C GLY A 24 5.06 1.72 0.75
N LEU A 25 4.94 2.77 1.57
CA LEU A 25 4.83 2.65 3.03
C LEU A 25 3.55 1.92 3.46
N TYR A 26 2.42 2.21 2.82
CA TYR A 26 1.16 1.50 3.06
C TYR A 26 1.28 -0.01 2.77
N LEU A 27 1.93 -0.38 1.66
CA LEU A 27 2.20 -1.78 1.33
C LEU A 27 3.10 -2.47 2.36
N ALA A 28 4.18 -1.80 2.77
CA ALA A 28 5.06 -2.32 3.82
C ALA A 28 4.29 -2.54 5.13
N PHE A 29 3.41 -1.62 5.50
CA PHE A 29 2.54 -1.74 6.67
C PHE A 29 1.60 -2.95 6.56
N LEU A 30 0.93 -3.15 5.42
CA LEU A 30 0.05 -4.30 5.20
C LEU A 30 0.79 -5.64 5.31
N LEU A 31 2.02 -5.72 4.82
CA LEU A 31 2.85 -6.93 4.97
C LEU A 31 3.19 -7.23 6.43
N VAL A 32 3.45 -6.19 7.24
CA VAL A 32 3.66 -6.34 8.67
C VAL A 32 2.39 -6.82 9.37
N VAL A 33 1.24 -6.21 9.07
CA VAL A 33 -0.06 -6.63 9.62
C VAL A 33 -0.37 -8.08 9.27
N TYR A 34 -0.13 -8.49 8.02
CA TYR A 34 -0.31 -9.89 7.61
C TYR A 34 0.59 -10.85 8.38
N LYS A 35 1.88 -10.51 8.55
CA LYS A 35 2.81 -11.33 9.35
C LYS A 35 2.36 -11.44 10.81
N GLN A 36 1.92 -10.34 11.42
CA GLN A 36 1.44 -10.33 12.80
C GLN A 36 0.15 -11.13 12.96
N SER A 37 -0.78 -10.99 12.03
CA SER A 37 -2.02 -11.76 11.98
C SER A 37 -1.72 -13.26 11.93
N HIS A 38 -0.84 -13.70 11.02
CA HIS A 38 -0.44 -15.11 10.92
C HIS A 38 0.26 -15.62 12.19
N ALA A 39 1.17 -14.83 12.78
CA ALA A 39 1.82 -15.21 14.03
C ALA A 39 0.81 -15.39 15.18
N MET A 40 -0.22 -14.54 15.22
CA MET A 40 -1.29 -14.62 16.22
C MET A 40 -2.16 -15.87 16.04
N GLN A 41 -2.43 -16.31 14.80
CA GLN A 41 -3.14 -17.58 14.55
C GLN A 41 -2.39 -18.77 15.17
N ASN A 42 -1.07 -18.83 14.96
CA ASN A 42 -0.23 -19.92 15.44
C ASN A 42 -0.15 -19.98 16.97
N VAL A 43 -0.39 -18.86 17.66
CA VAL A 43 -0.37 -18.80 19.13
C VAL A 43 -1.73 -19.13 19.73
N ILE A 44 -2.82 -18.66 19.12
CA ILE A 44 -4.17 -18.75 19.71
C ILE A 44 -4.86 -20.07 19.34
N ASN A 45 -4.40 -20.80 18.33
CA ASN A 45 -4.97 -22.08 17.90
C ASN A 45 -6.49 -21.97 17.59
N ASP A 46 -6.90 -20.80 17.11
CA ASP A 46 -8.28 -20.50 16.72
C ASP A 46 -8.38 -20.53 15.19
N ASP A 47 -8.76 -21.71 14.67
CA ASP A 47 -8.75 -22.04 13.25
C ASP A 47 -9.82 -21.26 12.44
N GLY A 48 -10.90 -20.82 13.08
CA GLY A 48 -12.07 -20.27 12.40
C GLY A 48 -12.00 -18.76 12.15
N ALA A 49 -11.91 -17.98 13.22
CA ALA A 49 -11.91 -16.51 13.13
C ALA A 49 -10.63 -15.97 12.51
N SER A 50 -9.51 -16.65 12.75
CA SER A 50 -8.21 -16.16 12.32
C SER A 50 -8.02 -16.32 10.81
N SER A 51 -8.54 -17.39 10.19
CA SER A 51 -8.45 -17.63 8.73
C SER A 51 -9.08 -16.51 7.89
N VAL A 52 -10.23 -15.98 8.31
CA VAL A 52 -10.91 -14.86 7.62
C VAL A 52 -10.06 -13.60 7.65
N VAL A 53 -9.45 -13.28 8.80
CA VAL A 53 -8.59 -12.10 8.97
C VAL A 53 -7.35 -12.19 8.08
N ASN A 54 -6.71 -13.36 8.00
CA ASN A 54 -5.56 -13.55 7.10
C ASN A 54 -5.94 -13.42 5.63
N ASN A 55 -7.09 -13.95 5.22
CA ASN A 55 -7.57 -13.84 3.84
C ASN A 55 -7.88 -12.39 3.47
N LEU A 56 -8.51 -11.63 4.37
CA LEU A 56 -8.75 -10.20 4.16
C LEU A 56 -7.46 -9.38 4.15
N ALA A 57 -6.46 -9.74 4.96
CA ALA A 57 -5.16 -9.10 4.93
C ALA A 57 -4.43 -9.37 3.60
N LEU A 58 -4.45 -10.60 3.09
CA LEU A 58 -3.92 -10.94 1.77
C LEU A 58 -4.62 -10.19 0.64
N LEU A 59 -5.95 -10.10 0.69
CA LEU A 59 -6.72 -9.34 -0.29
C LEU A 59 -6.32 -7.86 -0.28
N ASN A 60 -6.16 -7.26 0.91
CA ASN A 60 -5.70 -5.88 1.04
C ASN A 60 -4.27 -5.69 0.50
N ILE A 61 -3.37 -6.65 0.69
CA ILE A 61 -2.02 -6.61 0.09
C ILE A 61 -2.13 -6.60 -1.44
N ILE A 62 -2.94 -7.49 -2.02
CA ILE A 62 -3.13 -7.55 -3.48
C ILE A 62 -3.69 -6.22 -4.02
N ILE A 63 -4.72 -5.67 -3.37
CA ILE A 63 -5.30 -4.36 -3.74
C ILE A 63 -4.24 -3.26 -3.61
N GLY A 64 -3.44 -3.26 -2.54
CA GLY A 64 -2.35 -2.31 -2.37
C GLY A 64 -1.31 -2.39 -3.49
N ILE A 65 -0.96 -3.60 -3.94
CA ILE A 65 0.00 -3.80 -5.04
C ILE A 65 -0.59 -3.25 -6.34
N LEU A 66 -1.87 -3.54 -6.61
CA LEU A 66 -2.56 -3.03 -7.79
C LEU A 66 -2.64 -1.50 -7.77
N LEU A 67 -2.91 -0.88 -6.62
CA LEU A 67 -2.91 0.57 -6.47
C LEU A 67 -1.52 1.17 -6.68
N PHE A 68 -0.46 0.52 -6.18
CA PHE A 68 0.92 0.96 -6.39
C PHE A 68 1.34 0.88 -7.85
N VAL A 69 1.01 -0.23 -8.54
CA VAL A 69 1.27 -0.37 -9.99
C VAL A 69 0.48 0.66 -10.79
N THR A 70 -0.78 0.89 -10.41
CA THR A 70 -1.64 1.93 -11.02
C THR A 70 -1.01 3.32 -10.82
N ALA A 71 -0.50 3.60 -9.62
CA ALA A 71 0.21 4.83 -9.28
C ALA A 71 1.59 4.95 -9.95
N LEU A 72 2.17 3.88 -10.49
CA LEU A 72 3.38 3.94 -11.32
C LEU A 72 3.08 4.23 -12.80
N VAL A 73 1.89 3.86 -13.27
CA VAL A 73 1.51 3.95 -14.69
C VAL A 73 0.78 5.24 -15.00
N ILE A 74 -0.13 5.68 -14.12
CA ILE A 74 -1.01 6.83 -14.36
C ILE A 74 -0.45 8.12 -13.74
N LEU A 75 0.11 8.02 -12.54
CA LEU A 75 0.83 9.10 -11.87
C LEU A 75 2.29 9.04 -12.34
#